data_AF-A0A1I0SJ16-F1
#
_entry.id   AF-A0A1I0SJ16-F1
#
_cell.length_a   1.000
_cell.length_b   1.000
_cell.length_c   1.000
_cell.angle_alpha   90.00
_cell.angle_beta   90.00
_cell.angle_gamma   90.00
#
_symmetry.space_group_name_H-M   'P 1'
#
loop_
_entity.id
_entity.type
_entity.pdbx_description
1 polymer ?
#
loop_
_entity_poly.entity_id
_entity_poly.type
_entity_poly.pdbx_seq_one_letter_code
_entity_poly.pdbx_strand_id
1 'polypeptide(L)'
;MATPVERLFTLFDETAKILQEELQCTYLEAVAETGENVFHGDVLQKEVSEINAQRLKKQYSDIQLERFTNEEIRKAFQLAVLKGMKEYTQPHHQMTPDAVSLFISYLVNQFTRKHFALTILDPAVGTANLLTTVLNHLKGKQTKSYGVEIDDVLIKLAYVNANLQKHEIQLFNQDGLQPLFVELADVVVCDLPVGYYPHKENASRFVLKAEEGHSYAHHLFIEQSLYYTKEGGYLFFLIPNTLFSSDQAAKLHEFIKEYAVIQGLLQLPLSMFKTERAAKSIFILQKKGENVRAPKKALLAELPRFSNKQAMRAMMRKIDEWITEEKGK
;
A
#
# COMPACT_ATOMS: atom_id res chain seq x y z
N MET A 1 -4.95 -3.73 -31.94
CA MET A 1 -3.76 -4.33 -31.28
C MET A 1 -3.98 -4.22 -29.79
N ALA A 2 -3.63 -5.25 -29.01
CA ALA A 2 -3.70 -5.19 -27.56
C ALA A 2 -2.74 -4.12 -27.02
N THR A 3 -3.15 -3.42 -25.98
CA THR A 3 -2.29 -2.46 -25.25
C THR A 3 -1.14 -3.20 -24.53
N PRO A 4 -0.05 -2.52 -24.16
CA PRO A 4 1.04 -3.14 -23.40
C PRO A 4 0.57 -3.80 -22.10
N VAL A 5 -0.36 -3.16 -21.38
CA VAL A 5 -0.96 -3.68 -20.15
C VAL A 5 -1.77 -4.94 -20.41
N GLU A 6 -2.64 -4.94 -21.44
CA GLU A 6 -3.44 -6.11 -21.81
C GLU A 6 -2.54 -7.29 -22.19
N ARG A 7 -1.47 -7.04 -22.95
CA ARG A 7 -0.52 -8.09 -23.35
C ARG A 7 0.17 -8.74 -22.14
N LEU A 8 0.66 -7.95 -21.19
CA LEU A 8 1.27 -8.48 -19.96
C LEU A 8 0.25 -9.18 -19.07
N PHE A 9 -0.95 -8.64 -18.94
CA PHE A 9 -2.02 -9.27 -18.17
C PHE A 9 -2.41 -10.63 -18.77
N THR A 10 -2.57 -10.72 -20.10
CA THR A 10 -2.86 -11.99 -20.79
C THR A 10 -1.75 -13.00 -20.55
N LEU A 11 -0.47 -12.59 -20.60
CA LEU A 11 0.64 -13.47 -20.23
C LEU A 11 0.43 -14.01 -18.82
N PHE A 12 0.36 -13.13 -17.81
CA PHE A 12 0.23 -13.54 -16.41
C PHE A 12 -1.00 -14.42 -16.18
N ASP A 13 -2.14 -14.12 -16.81
CA ASP A 13 -3.38 -14.90 -16.64
C ASP A 13 -3.27 -16.30 -17.24
N GLU A 14 -2.77 -16.41 -18.47
CA GLU A 14 -2.66 -17.70 -19.15
C GLU A 14 -1.64 -18.61 -18.49
N THR A 15 -0.49 -18.07 -18.10
CA THR A 15 0.57 -18.84 -17.45
C THR A 15 0.21 -19.18 -16.00
N ALA A 16 -0.46 -18.28 -15.27
CA ALA A 16 -0.98 -18.60 -13.94
C ALA A 16 -2.02 -19.73 -13.99
N LYS A 17 -2.91 -19.79 -14.98
CA LYS A 17 -3.87 -20.90 -15.11
C LYS A 17 -3.19 -22.26 -15.29
N ILE A 18 -2.13 -22.31 -16.10
CA ILE A 18 -1.35 -23.53 -16.30
C ILE A 18 -0.70 -23.95 -14.98
N LEU A 19 -0.04 -23.02 -14.28
CA LEU A 19 0.59 -23.31 -12.98
C LEU A 19 -0.42 -23.66 -11.89
N GLN A 20 -1.61 -23.06 -11.92
CA GLN A 20 -2.68 -23.36 -10.98
C GLN A 20 -3.08 -24.84 -11.07
N GLU A 21 -3.23 -25.37 -12.28
CA GLU A 21 -3.57 -26.77 -12.53
C GLU A 21 -2.41 -27.71 -12.17
N GLU A 22 -1.18 -27.40 -12.63
CA GLU A 22 0.00 -28.25 -12.42
C GLU A 22 0.42 -28.33 -10.94
N LEU A 23 0.32 -27.20 -10.21
CA LEU A 23 0.75 -27.11 -8.82
C LEU A 23 -0.39 -27.34 -7.82
N GLN A 24 -1.63 -27.50 -8.30
CA GLN A 24 -2.83 -27.65 -7.46
C GLN A 24 -2.98 -26.55 -6.39
N CYS A 25 -2.61 -25.32 -6.75
CA CYS A 25 -2.66 -24.15 -5.87
C CYS A 25 -3.82 -23.22 -6.22
N THR A 26 -4.02 -22.16 -5.45
CA THR A 26 -4.96 -21.10 -5.81
C THR A 26 -4.45 -20.30 -7.01
N TYR A 27 -5.35 -19.67 -7.76
CA TYR A 27 -4.95 -18.77 -8.85
C TYR A 27 -4.05 -17.64 -8.34
N LEU A 28 -4.26 -17.16 -7.11
CA LEU A 28 -3.47 -16.08 -6.53
C LEU A 28 -2.03 -16.51 -6.23
N GLU A 29 -1.83 -17.73 -5.71
CA GLU A 29 -0.50 -18.34 -5.58
C GLU A 29 0.15 -18.54 -6.94
N ALA A 30 -0.59 -19.06 -7.93
CA ALA A 30 -0.08 -19.25 -9.28
C ALA A 30 0.34 -17.92 -9.97
N VAL A 31 -0.32 -16.80 -9.63
CA VAL A 31 0.10 -15.45 -10.07
C VAL A 31 1.46 -15.07 -9.49
N ALA A 32 1.74 -15.41 -8.22
CA ALA A 32 3.06 -15.22 -7.64
C ALA A 32 4.11 -16.07 -8.36
N GLU A 33 3.84 -17.38 -8.52
CA GLU A 33 4.75 -18.32 -9.19
C GLU A 33 5.06 -17.89 -10.64
N THR A 34 4.04 -17.48 -11.40
CA THR A 34 4.27 -17.05 -12.78
C THR A 34 5.00 -15.72 -12.87
N GLY A 35 4.75 -14.78 -11.96
CA GLY A 35 5.46 -13.51 -11.98
C GLY A 35 6.95 -13.69 -11.64
N GLU A 36 7.29 -14.62 -10.76
CA GLU A 36 8.69 -14.99 -10.49
C GLU A 36 9.33 -15.66 -11.72
N ASN A 37 8.62 -16.59 -12.36
CA ASN A 37 9.07 -17.21 -13.60
C ASN A 37 9.32 -16.17 -14.72
N VAL A 38 8.44 -15.17 -14.85
CA VAL A 38 8.60 -14.08 -15.82
C VAL A 38 9.81 -13.21 -15.51
N PHE A 39 10.08 -12.93 -14.22
CA PHE A 39 11.27 -12.18 -13.80
C PHE A 39 12.57 -12.93 -14.11
N HIS A 40 12.60 -14.25 -13.89
CA HIS A 40 13.76 -15.09 -14.18
C HIS A 40 13.90 -15.51 -15.65
N GLY A 41 12.81 -15.45 -16.42
CA GLY A 41 12.75 -15.96 -17.79
C GLY A 41 12.80 -17.49 -17.88
N ASP A 42 12.41 -18.20 -16.83
CA ASP A 42 12.41 -19.67 -16.79
C ASP A 42 11.26 -20.22 -15.94
N VAL A 43 11.05 -21.54 -16.01
CA VAL A 43 10.08 -22.25 -15.15
C VAL A 43 10.83 -22.79 -13.94
N LEU A 44 10.51 -22.28 -12.75
CA LEU A 44 11.26 -22.59 -11.52
C LEU A 44 10.72 -23.82 -10.78
N GLN A 45 9.45 -24.17 -10.98
CA GLN A 45 8.77 -25.26 -10.28
C GLN A 45 9.04 -26.60 -11.00
N LYS A 46 9.56 -27.58 -10.25
CA LYS A 46 9.98 -28.89 -10.81
C LYS A 46 8.82 -29.84 -11.03
N GLU A 47 7.71 -29.57 -10.37
CA GLU A 47 6.46 -30.31 -10.42
C GLU A 47 5.74 -30.13 -11.76
N VAL A 48 6.07 -29.06 -12.50
CA VAL A 48 5.50 -28.77 -13.81
C VAL A 48 5.99 -29.79 -14.84
N SER A 49 5.05 -30.43 -15.53
CA SER A 49 5.30 -31.39 -16.60
C SER A 49 6.13 -30.78 -17.73
N GLU A 50 6.95 -31.61 -18.39
CA GLU A 50 7.86 -31.14 -19.44
C GLU A 50 7.14 -30.40 -20.57
N ILE A 51 5.95 -30.88 -20.95
CA ILE A 51 5.11 -30.26 -21.99
C ILE A 51 4.69 -28.84 -21.57
N ASN A 52 4.19 -28.68 -20.35
CA ASN A 52 3.76 -27.38 -19.85
C ASN A 52 4.96 -26.47 -19.55
N ALA A 53 6.09 -27.00 -19.10
CA ALA A 53 7.32 -26.24 -18.93
C ALA A 53 7.80 -25.62 -20.25
N GLN A 54 7.80 -26.39 -21.35
CA GLN A 54 8.14 -25.87 -22.68
C GLN A 54 7.14 -24.80 -23.16
N ARG A 55 5.83 -25.01 -22.91
CA ARG A 55 4.79 -24.05 -23.26
C ARG A 55 4.96 -22.74 -22.51
N LEU A 56 5.17 -22.80 -21.20
CA LEU A 56 5.40 -21.63 -20.34
C LEU A 56 6.65 -20.87 -20.77
N LYS A 57 7.77 -21.58 -20.95
CA LYS A 57 9.05 -20.98 -21.37
C LYS A 57 8.93 -20.22 -22.70
N LYS A 58 8.18 -20.78 -23.66
CA LYS A 58 7.88 -20.09 -24.92
C LYS A 58 7.15 -18.78 -24.68
N GLN A 59 6.07 -18.79 -23.88
CA GLN A 59 5.29 -17.58 -23.60
C GLN A 59 6.12 -16.52 -22.86
N TYR A 60 6.95 -16.92 -21.90
CA TYR A 60 7.85 -15.99 -21.19
C TYR A 60 8.89 -15.38 -22.14
N SER A 61 9.46 -16.18 -23.06
CA SER A 61 10.46 -15.69 -24.02
C SER A 61 9.91 -14.69 -25.06
N ASP A 62 8.59 -14.70 -25.30
CA ASP A 62 7.94 -13.77 -26.21
C ASP A 62 7.83 -12.35 -25.64
N ILE A 63 8.16 -12.13 -24.35
CA ILE A 63 8.07 -10.85 -23.67
C ILE A 63 9.45 -10.38 -23.20
N GLN A 64 9.75 -9.11 -23.52
CA GLN A 64 10.93 -8.41 -23.02
C GLN A 64 10.45 -7.34 -22.04
N LEU A 65 10.59 -7.59 -20.74
CA LEU A 65 10.08 -6.70 -19.67
C LEU A 65 10.64 -5.28 -19.79
N GLU A 66 11.87 -5.12 -20.30
CA GLU A 66 12.54 -3.82 -20.51
C GLU A 66 11.79 -2.90 -21.46
N ARG A 67 10.88 -3.44 -22.30
CA ARG A 67 10.07 -2.64 -23.23
C ARG A 67 8.84 -2.02 -22.57
N PHE A 68 8.55 -2.40 -21.34
CA PHE A 68 7.40 -1.92 -20.59
C PHE A 68 7.85 -0.95 -19.50
N THR A 69 7.04 0.07 -19.26
CA THR A 69 7.23 0.96 -18.12
C THR A 69 6.83 0.26 -16.83
N ASN A 70 7.39 0.68 -15.69
CA ASN A 70 7.02 0.15 -14.38
C ASN A 70 5.51 0.26 -14.11
N GLU A 71 4.86 1.33 -14.57
CA GLU A 71 3.41 1.49 -14.44
C GLU A 71 2.61 0.51 -15.30
N GLU A 72 3.10 0.13 -16.48
CA GLU A 72 2.45 -0.89 -17.31
C GLU A 72 2.58 -2.27 -16.68
N ILE A 73 3.77 -2.60 -16.16
CA ILE A 73 4.04 -3.84 -15.43
C ILE A 73 3.17 -3.94 -14.19
N ARG A 74 3.19 -2.89 -13.34
CA ARG A 74 2.40 -2.81 -12.11
C ARG A 74 0.92 -3.02 -12.39
N LYS A 75 0.35 -2.31 -13.38
CA LYS A 75 -1.08 -2.41 -13.72
C LYS A 75 -1.46 -3.78 -14.27
N ALA A 76 -0.62 -4.37 -15.11
CA ALA A 76 -0.86 -5.72 -15.63
C ALA A 76 -0.86 -6.77 -14.52
N PHE A 77 0.15 -6.72 -13.64
CA PHE A 77 0.23 -7.61 -12.49
C PHE A 77 -0.91 -7.36 -11.50
N GLN A 78 -1.27 -6.09 -11.26
CA GLN A 78 -2.42 -5.69 -10.45
C GLN A 78 -3.72 -6.31 -10.97
N LEU A 79 -3.95 -6.34 -12.28
CA LEU A 79 -5.14 -6.98 -12.87
C LEU A 79 -5.18 -8.48 -12.61
N ALA A 80 -4.04 -9.17 -12.73
CA ALA A 80 -3.93 -10.59 -12.40
C ALA A 80 -4.24 -10.84 -10.92
N VAL A 81 -3.62 -10.08 -10.02
CA VAL A 81 -3.91 -10.14 -8.57
C VAL A 81 -5.39 -9.89 -8.28
N LEU A 82 -6.00 -8.83 -8.85
CA LEU A 82 -7.42 -8.53 -8.66
C LEU A 82 -8.34 -9.65 -9.12
N LYS A 83 -7.96 -10.35 -10.20
CA LYS A 83 -8.71 -11.52 -10.68
C LYS A 83 -8.70 -12.62 -9.62
N GLY A 84 -7.53 -12.98 -9.10
CA GLY A 84 -7.41 -14.00 -8.03
C GLY A 84 -8.15 -13.60 -6.75
N MET A 85 -8.08 -12.32 -6.39
CA MET A 85 -8.75 -11.81 -5.18
C MET A 85 -10.28 -11.89 -5.26
N LYS A 86 -10.89 -11.77 -6.45
CA LYS A 86 -12.34 -11.89 -6.61
C LYS A 86 -12.88 -13.28 -6.26
N GLU A 87 -12.05 -14.30 -6.38
CA GLU A 87 -12.45 -15.69 -6.16
C GLU A 87 -12.36 -16.08 -4.66
N TYR A 88 -11.53 -15.41 -3.83
CA TYR A 88 -11.18 -15.93 -2.49
C TYR A 88 -10.89 -14.92 -1.34
N THR A 89 -11.04 -13.59 -1.48
CA THR A 89 -10.53 -12.66 -0.43
C THR A 89 -11.49 -12.25 0.70
N GLN A 90 -10.92 -12.20 1.91
CA GLN A 90 -11.49 -11.51 3.06
C GLN A 90 -11.38 -9.97 2.89
N PRO A 91 -12.27 -9.17 3.51
CA PRO A 91 -12.28 -7.71 3.34
C PRO A 91 -10.96 -6.98 3.66
N HIS A 92 -10.16 -7.50 4.60
CA HIS A 92 -8.87 -6.92 5.00
C HIS A 92 -7.69 -7.35 4.13
N HIS A 93 -7.88 -8.29 3.19
CA HIS A 93 -6.88 -8.68 2.18
C HIS A 93 -7.14 -8.02 0.82
N GLN A 94 -8.06 -7.04 0.77
CA GLN A 94 -8.33 -6.32 -0.46
C GLN A 94 -7.20 -5.35 -0.79
N MET A 95 -6.69 -5.45 -2.01
CA MET A 95 -5.71 -4.50 -2.52
C MET A 95 -6.29 -3.08 -2.63
N THR A 96 -5.50 -2.09 -2.25
CA THR A 96 -5.85 -0.67 -2.39
C THR A 96 -6.11 -0.32 -3.87
N PRO A 97 -7.27 0.27 -4.20
CA PRO A 97 -7.59 0.66 -5.57
C PRO A 97 -6.53 1.59 -6.19
N ASP A 98 -6.26 1.42 -7.48
CA ASP A 98 -5.20 2.16 -8.19
C ASP A 98 -5.36 3.68 -8.07
N ALA A 99 -6.59 4.16 -8.26
CA ALA A 99 -6.86 5.59 -8.25
C ALA A 99 -6.63 6.22 -6.86
N VAL A 100 -6.87 5.47 -5.79
CA VAL A 100 -6.55 5.89 -4.41
C VAL A 100 -5.04 5.92 -4.19
N SER A 101 -4.33 4.87 -4.65
CA SER A 101 -2.87 4.79 -4.56
C SER A 101 -2.18 5.94 -5.31
N LEU A 102 -2.68 6.30 -6.49
CA LEU A 102 -2.19 7.44 -7.27
C LEU A 102 -2.43 8.78 -6.54
N PHE A 103 -3.57 8.93 -5.87
CA PHE A 103 -3.86 10.15 -5.12
C PHE A 103 -3.01 10.27 -3.85
N ILE A 104 -2.79 9.17 -3.12
CA ILE A 104 -1.83 9.13 -2.01
C ILE A 104 -0.42 9.46 -2.51
N SER A 105 -0.02 8.89 -3.65
CA SER A 105 1.27 9.18 -4.26
C SER A 105 1.46 10.67 -4.61
N TYR A 106 0.42 11.32 -5.14
CA TYR A 106 0.41 12.79 -5.29
C TYR A 106 0.63 13.47 -3.94
N LEU A 107 -0.12 13.13 -2.89
CA LEU A 107 0.05 13.73 -1.56
C LEU A 107 1.47 13.52 -1.02
N VAL A 108 2.02 12.30 -1.09
CA VAL A 108 3.38 12.01 -0.64
C VAL A 108 4.38 12.92 -1.37
N ASN A 109 4.29 13.02 -2.70
CA ASN A 109 5.18 13.88 -3.48
C ASN A 109 5.06 15.36 -3.04
N GLN A 110 3.84 15.83 -2.82
CA GLN A 110 3.54 17.20 -2.41
C GLN A 110 4.12 17.56 -1.03
N PHE A 111 3.91 16.70 -0.03
CA PHE A 111 4.41 16.92 1.32
C PHE A 111 5.92 16.73 1.44
N THR A 112 6.52 15.98 0.50
CA THR A 112 7.96 15.71 0.49
C THR A 112 8.73 16.47 -0.60
N ARG A 113 8.13 17.47 -1.27
CA ARG A 113 8.73 18.21 -2.41
C ARG A 113 10.22 18.58 -2.21
N LYS A 114 10.58 19.06 -1.02
CA LYS A 114 11.95 19.52 -0.68
C LYS A 114 12.96 18.40 -0.41
N HIS A 115 12.53 17.13 -0.34
CA HIS A 115 13.41 16.00 -0.05
C HIS A 115 14.01 15.42 -1.33
N PHE A 116 15.32 15.17 -1.35
CA PHE A 116 16.01 14.49 -2.45
C PHE A 116 16.19 12.99 -2.22
N ALA A 117 16.16 12.56 -0.95
CA ALA A 117 16.16 11.17 -0.54
C ALA A 117 15.05 10.94 0.48
N LEU A 118 14.44 9.76 0.46
CA LEU A 118 13.36 9.37 1.37
C LEU A 118 13.54 7.93 1.83
N THR A 119 13.37 7.70 3.13
CA THR A 119 13.09 6.38 3.69
C THR A 119 11.57 6.20 3.79
N ILE A 120 11.02 5.14 3.19
CA ILE A 120 9.58 4.88 3.12
C ILE A 120 9.29 3.52 3.76
N LEU A 121 8.26 3.47 4.60
CA LEU A 121 7.80 2.24 5.25
C LEU A 121 6.32 2.02 4.97
N ASP A 122 5.96 0.78 4.65
CA ASP A 122 4.59 0.26 4.74
C ASP A 122 4.58 -0.95 5.71
N PRO A 123 4.05 -0.80 6.94
CA PRO A 123 4.09 -1.85 7.95
C PRO A 123 3.02 -2.94 7.75
N ALA A 124 2.13 -2.80 6.77
CA ALA A 124 1.15 -3.81 6.36
C ALA A 124 0.98 -3.74 4.83
N VAL A 125 2.05 -4.14 4.12
CA VAL A 125 2.28 -3.81 2.72
C VAL A 125 1.36 -4.54 1.74
N GLY A 126 0.72 -5.64 2.16
CA GLY A 126 -0.09 -6.48 1.28
C GLY A 126 0.68 -6.90 0.04
N THR A 127 0.13 -6.63 -1.14
CA THR A 127 0.77 -6.91 -2.44
C THR A 127 1.75 -5.83 -2.92
N ALA A 128 2.09 -4.87 -2.05
CA ALA A 128 2.89 -3.69 -2.35
C ALA A 128 2.36 -2.79 -3.47
N ASN A 129 1.09 -2.92 -3.89
CA ASN A 129 0.54 -2.05 -4.93
C ASN A 129 0.53 -0.57 -4.52
N LEU A 130 0.15 -0.26 -3.27
CA LEU A 130 0.19 1.11 -2.75
C LEU A 130 1.63 1.64 -2.76
N LEU A 131 2.55 0.91 -2.12
CA LEU A 131 3.95 1.28 -2.01
C LEU A 131 4.61 1.48 -3.38
N THR A 132 4.50 0.50 -4.29
CA THR A 132 5.09 0.61 -5.64
C THR A 132 4.46 1.71 -6.48
N THR A 133 3.16 2.02 -6.31
CA THR A 133 2.53 3.19 -6.95
C THR A 133 3.16 4.50 -6.46
N VAL A 134 3.44 4.60 -5.16
CA VAL A 134 4.15 5.75 -4.59
C VAL A 134 5.56 5.85 -5.20
N LEU A 135 6.34 4.77 -5.19
CA LEU A 135 7.70 4.75 -5.73
C LEU A 135 7.77 5.16 -7.21
N ASN A 136 6.85 4.67 -8.06
CA ASN A 136 6.81 5.00 -9.49
C ASN A 136 6.63 6.50 -9.79
N HIS A 137 6.14 7.27 -8.82
CA HIS A 137 5.80 8.69 -8.98
C HIS A 137 6.71 9.62 -8.17
N LEU A 138 7.65 9.08 -7.39
CA LEU A 138 8.70 9.84 -6.69
C LEU A 138 9.91 10.10 -7.60
N LYS A 139 9.66 10.59 -8.82
CA LYS A 139 10.69 10.81 -9.84
C LYS A 139 11.78 11.76 -9.32
N GLY A 140 13.04 11.36 -9.49
CA GLY A 140 14.21 12.16 -9.11
C GLY A 140 14.54 12.14 -7.62
N LYS A 141 13.87 11.29 -6.82
CA LYS A 141 14.22 11.06 -5.41
C LYS A 141 14.89 9.70 -5.27
N GLN A 142 15.93 9.62 -4.44
CA GLN A 142 16.46 8.34 -3.98
C GLN A 142 15.52 7.78 -2.91
N THR A 143 15.17 6.50 -3.00
CA THR A 143 14.25 5.88 -2.05
C THR A 143 14.88 4.65 -1.43
N LYS A 144 14.82 4.57 -0.09
CA LYS A 144 15.04 3.33 0.65
C LYS A 144 13.70 2.87 1.19
N SER A 145 13.26 1.69 0.82
CA SER A 145 11.87 1.27 1.03
C SER A 145 11.79 -0.02 1.82
N TYR A 146 10.84 -0.08 2.74
CA TYR A 146 10.58 -1.21 3.60
C TYR A 146 9.10 -1.60 3.53
N GLY A 147 8.81 -2.89 3.45
CA GLY A 147 7.45 -3.42 3.50
C GLY A 147 7.37 -4.61 4.46
N VAL A 148 6.32 -4.68 5.26
CA VAL A 148 6.08 -5.78 6.20
C VAL A 148 4.70 -6.35 5.96
N GLU A 149 4.59 -7.67 5.87
CA GLU A 149 3.31 -8.38 5.73
C GLU A 149 3.43 -9.73 6.44
N ILE A 150 2.34 -10.18 7.08
CA ILE A 150 2.29 -11.45 7.81
C ILE A 150 1.73 -12.59 6.94
N ASP A 151 0.98 -12.26 5.89
CA ASP A 151 0.43 -13.25 4.96
C ASP A 151 1.48 -13.68 3.91
N ASP A 152 1.75 -15.00 3.89
CA ASP A 152 2.74 -15.63 3.02
C ASP A 152 2.49 -15.42 1.52
N VAL A 153 1.22 -15.35 1.11
CA VAL A 153 0.86 -15.17 -0.31
C VAL A 153 0.99 -13.70 -0.69
N LEU A 154 0.50 -12.79 0.16
CA LEU A 154 0.56 -11.35 -0.11
C LEU A 154 2.01 -10.85 -0.16
N ILE A 155 2.89 -11.29 0.75
CA ILE A 155 4.30 -10.89 0.73
C ILE A 155 5.04 -11.45 -0.50
N LYS A 156 4.71 -12.66 -0.96
CA LYS A 156 5.25 -13.22 -2.22
C LYS A 156 4.81 -12.37 -3.43
N LEU A 157 3.54 -11.96 -3.48
CA LEU A 157 3.07 -11.05 -4.51
C LEU A 157 3.76 -9.70 -4.44
N ALA A 158 4.00 -9.15 -3.25
CA ALA A 158 4.79 -7.93 -3.08
C ALA A 158 6.22 -8.08 -3.59
N TYR A 159 6.87 -9.20 -3.29
CA TYR A 159 8.23 -9.52 -3.76
C TYR A 159 8.29 -9.56 -5.29
N VAL A 160 7.38 -10.30 -5.92
CA VAL A 160 7.27 -10.38 -7.38
C VAL A 160 6.96 -9.02 -8.00
N ASN A 161 6.01 -8.28 -7.43
CA ASN A 161 5.62 -6.96 -7.90
C ASN A 161 6.77 -5.95 -7.86
N ALA A 162 7.60 -6.00 -6.81
CA ALA A 162 8.80 -5.18 -6.68
C ALA A 162 9.87 -5.57 -7.70
N ASN A 163 10.17 -6.86 -7.85
CA ASN A 163 11.20 -7.37 -8.76
C ASN A 163 10.88 -7.11 -10.23
N LEU A 164 9.64 -7.36 -10.65
CA LEU A 164 9.18 -7.09 -12.02
C LEU A 164 9.34 -5.61 -12.39
N GLN A 165 9.17 -4.70 -11.43
CA GLN A 165 9.35 -3.25 -11.60
C GLN A 165 10.77 -2.76 -11.29
N LYS A 166 11.66 -3.65 -10.85
CA LYS A 166 13.05 -3.33 -10.45
C LYS A 166 13.11 -2.30 -9.31
N HIS A 167 12.16 -2.36 -8.38
CA HIS A 167 12.19 -1.55 -7.16
C HIS A 167 13.01 -2.23 -6.07
N GLU A 168 13.94 -1.49 -5.47
CA GLU A 168 14.67 -1.94 -4.28
C GLU A 168 13.78 -1.75 -3.04
N ILE A 169 13.14 -2.84 -2.60
CA ILE A 169 12.29 -2.87 -1.40
C ILE A 169 12.77 -4.01 -0.50
N GLN A 170 13.06 -3.70 0.75
CA GLN A 170 13.31 -4.71 1.77
C GLN A 170 11.97 -5.18 2.35
N LEU A 171 11.66 -6.45 2.11
CA LEU A 171 10.39 -7.07 2.48
C LEU A 171 10.59 -8.03 3.65
N PHE A 172 9.74 -7.92 4.66
CA PHE A 172 9.75 -8.80 5.83
C PHE A 172 8.42 -9.56 5.91
N ASN A 173 8.52 -10.88 5.92
CA ASN A 173 7.39 -11.75 6.23
C ASN A 173 7.31 -11.94 7.76
N GLN A 174 6.58 -11.06 8.43
CA GLN A 174 6.39 -11.10 9.89
C GLN A 174 5.17 -10.25 10.30
N ASP A 175 4.78 -10.36 11.56
CA ASP A 175 3.80 -9.45 12.15
C ASP A 175 4.33 -8.00 12.18
N GLY A 176 3.67 -7.10 11.46
CA GLY A 176 3.99 -5.67 11.40
C GLY A 176 3.87 -4.95 12.74
N LEU A 177 3.14 -5.52 13.69
CA LEU A 177 3.00 -5.01 15.07
C LEU A 177 4.05 -5.57 16.03
N GLN A 178 5.02 -6.35 15.58
CA GLN A 178 6.21 -6.76 16.36
C GLN A 178 7.40 -5.81 16.11
N PRO A 179 8.53 -5.92 16.85
CA PRO A 179 9.73 -5.15 16.52
C PRO A 179 10.16 -5.35 15.06
N LEU A 180 10.39 -4.24 14.36
CA LEU A 180 10.84 -4.22 12.97
C LEU A 180 12.32 -3.85 12.90
N PHE A 181 13.08 -4.57 12.08
CA PHE A 181 14.48 -4.26 11.79
C PHE A 181 14.60 -3.34 10.57
N VAL A 182 14.09 -2.12 10.73
CA VAL A 182 14.03 -1.09 9.69
C VAL A 182 14.60 0.23 10.21
N GLU A 183 15.07 1.09 9.31
CA GLU A 183 15.40 2.47 9.67
C GLU A 183 14.14 3.29 9.92
N LEU A 184 14.26 4.34 10.72
CA LEU A 184 13.15 5.30 10.89
C LEU A 184 12.80 5.92 9.54
N ALA A 185 11.52 5.94 9.21
CA ALA A 185 11.01 6.42 7.93
C ALA A 185 10.80 7.93 7.92
N ASP A 186 11.07 8.56 6.78
CA ASP A 186 10.61 9.93 6.49
C ASP A 186 9.11 9.93 6.18
N VAL A 187 8.64 8.85 5.55
CA VAL A 187 7.24 8.65 5.17
C VAL A 187 6.76 7.25 5.53
N VAL A 188 5.61 7.17 6.20
CA VAL A 188 4.83 5.92 6.26
C VAL A 188 3.63 6.03 5.33
N VAL A 189 3.40 5.02 4.50
CA VAL A 189 2.16 4.85 3.70
C VAL A 189 1.56 3.51 4.06
N CYS A 190 0.27 3.44 4.36
CA CYS A 190 -0.34 2.15 4.71
C CYS A 190 -1.87 2.17 4.52
N ASP A 191 -2.42 1.10 3.93
CA ASP A 191 -3.84 0.82 4.00
C ASP A 191 -4.12 -0.05 5.23
N LEU A 192 -4.61 0.56 6.31
CA LEU A 192 -4.57 -0.09 7.61
C LEU A 192 -5.50 -1.32 7.67
N PRO A 193 -5.02 -2.47 8.17
CA PRO A 193 -5.89 -3.61 8.43
C PRO A 193 -6.83 -3.30 9.60
N VAL A 194 -8.14 -3.35 9.31
CA VAL A 194 -9.19 -3.04 10.28
C VAL A 194 -9.71 -4.33 10.91
N GLY A 195 -9.63 -4.41 12.23
CA GLY A 195 -10.07 -5.57 13.01
C GLY A 195 -9.45 -5.59 14.40
N TYR A 196 -9.56 -6.74 15.05
CA TYR A 196 -8.94 -7.02 16.34
C TYR A 196 -7.56 -7.65 16.15
N TYR A 197 -6.59 -7.21 16.96
CA TYR A 197 -5.29 -7.84 17.02
C TYR A 197 -5.32 -9.04 17.99
N PRO A 198 -4.94 -10.25 17.54
CA PRO A 198 -5.12 -11.47 18.34
C PRO A 198 -4.10 -11.60 19.49
N HIS A 199 -2.87 -11.08 19.34
CA HIS A 199 -1.79 -11.30 20.31
C HIS A 199 -1.79 -10.29 21.46
N LYS A 200 -2.54 -10.60 22.53
CA LYS A 200 -2.66 -9.73 23.72
C LYS A 200 -1.33 -9.41 24.42
N GLU A 201 -0.40 -10.38 24.44
CA GLU A 201 0.92 -10.20 25.05
C GLU A 201 1.72 -9.13 24.29
N ASN A 202 1.81 -9.25 22.96
CA ASN A 202 2.46 -8.22 22.16
C ASN A 202 1.72 -6.87 22.22
N ALA A 203 0.39 -6.88 22.26
CA ALA A 203 -0.40 -5.66 22.44
C ALA A 203 -0.03 -4.90 23.73
N SER A 204 0.42 -5.59 24.79
CA SER A 204 0.71 -4.99 26.09
C SER A 204 1.86 -3.97 26.09
N ARG A 205 2.70 -3.97 25.05
CA ARG A 205 3.79 -2.99 24.88
C ARG A 205 3.33 -1.65 24.29
N PHE A 206 2.10 -1.59 23.77
CA PHE A 206 1.54 -0.41 23.12
C PHE A 206 0.78 0.45 24.13
N VAL A 207 0.93 1.76 24.00
CA VAL A 207 0.12 2.75 24.70
C VAL A 207 -1.35 2.54 24.37
N LEU A 208 -1.68 2.29 23.09
CA LEU A 208 -3.04 2.09 22.56
C LEU A 208 -3.63 0.70 22.82
N LYS A 209 -3.01 -0.14 23.65
CA LYS A 209 -3.64 -1.36 24.16
C LYS A 209 -5.06 -1.06 24.67
N ALA A 210 -6.03 -1.90 24.31
CA ALA A 210 -7.36 -1.87 24.89
C ALA A 210 -7.35 -2.22 26.39
N GLU A 211 -8.18 -1.51 27.15
CA GLU A 211 -8.36 -1.77 28.59
C GLU A 211 -9.11 -3.09 28.82
N GLU A 212 -10.11 -3.35 27.98
CA GLU A 212 -10.90 -4.59 27.97
C GLU A 212 -10.90 -5.24 26.58
N GLY A 213 -10.99 -6.56 26.53
CA GLY A 213 -11.09 -7.32 25.27
C GLY A 213 -9.82 -7.34 24.43
N HIS A 214 -9.98 -7.19 23.11
CA HIS A 214 -8.88 -7.17 22.15
C HIS A 214 -8.60 -5.74 21.67
N SER A 215 -7.33 -5.43 21.46
CA SER A 215 -6.92 -4.13 20.89
C SER A 215 -7.27 -4.06 19.42
N TYR A 216 -7.66 -2.89 18.94
CA TYR A 216 -7.88 -2.67 17.51
C TYR A 216 -6.56 -2.64 16.74
N ALA A 217 -6.38 -3.52 15.75
CA ALA A 217 -5.16 -3.64 14.97
C ALA A 217 -4.77 -2.31 14.30
N HIS A 218 -5.72 -1.69 13.60
CA HIS A 218 -5.56 -0.35 13.00
C HIS A 218 -5.15 0.76 13.99
N HIS A 219 -5.51 0.68 15.27
CA HIS A 219 -5.00 1.64 16.28
C HIS A 219 -3.53 1.35 16.60
N LEU A 220 -3.20 0.07 16.84
CA LEU A 220 -1.81 -0.34 17.11
C LEU A 220 -0.89 -0.04 15.92
N PHE A 221 -1.37 -0.18 14.68
CA PHE A 221 -0.59 0.17 13.50
C PHE A 221 -0.30 1.67 13.41
N ILE A 222 -1.23 2.55 13.82
CA ILE A 222 -0.96 3.99 13.88
C ILE A 222 0.17 4.28 14.88
N GLU A 223 0.13 3.68 16.07
CA GLU A 223 1.17 3.83 17.09
C GLU A 223 2.52 3.27 16.61
N GLN A 224 2.54 2.03 16.12
CA GLN A 224 3.73 1.37 15.56
C GLN A 224 4.36 2.23 14.44
N SER A 225 3.54 2.74 13.53
CA SER A 225 4.00 3.58 12.44
C SER A 225 4.60 4.89 12.94
N LEU A 226 3.97 5.54 13.92
CA LEU A 226 4.51 6.74 14.56
C LEU A 226 5.83 6.44 15.27
N TYR A 227 5.95 5.31 15.95
CA TYR A 227 7.19 4.88 16.58
C TYR A 227 8.34 4.78 15.55
N TYR A 228 8.09 4.15 14.40
CA TYR A 228 9.06 3.98 13.30
C TYR A 228 9.18 5.18 12.34
N THR A 229 8.54 6.33 12.63
CA THR A 229 8.68 7.55 11.83
C THR A 229 9.72 8.49 12.46
N LYS A 230 10.55 9.17 11.65
CA LYS A 230 11.45 10.24 12.14
C LYS A 230 10.64 11.41 12.70
N GLU A 231 11.20 12.19 13.62
CA GLU A 231 10.58 13.44 14.04
C GLU A 231 10.30 14.34 12.82
N GLY A 232 9.09 14.88 12.72
CA GLY A 232 8.65 15.66 11.56
C GLY A 232 8.34 14.87 10.29
N GLY A 233 8.56 13.56 10.28
CA GLY A 233 8.14 12.65 9.20
C GLY A 233 6.62 12.56 9.07
N TYR A 234 6.16 12.17 7.88
CA TYR A 234 4.73 12.14 7.53
C TYR A 234 4.19 10.73 7.47
N LEU A 235 2.92 10.57 7.82
CA LEU A 235 2.21 9.29 7.73
C LEU A 235 0.92 9.49 6.96
N PHE A 236 0.68 8.61 5.98
CA PHE A 236 -0.50 8.63 5.12
C PHE A 236 -1.21 7.28 5.26
N PHE A 237 -2.34 7.30 5.95
CA PHE A 237 -3.12 6.11 6.21
C PHE A 237 -4.41 6.10 5.41
N LEU A 238 -4.81 4.95 4.89
CA LEU A 238 -6.21 4.71 4.61
C LEU A 238 -6.85 4.11 5.86
N ILE A 239 -7.86 4.82 6.35
CA ILE A 239 -8.56 4.48 7.60
C ILE A 239 -10.06 4.35 7.33
N PRO A 240 -10.80 3.54 8.12
CA PRO A 240 -12.25 3.56 8.08
C PRO A 240 -12.77 4.92 8.56
N ASN A 241 -13.86 5.42 7.98
CA ASN A 241 -14.46 6.70 8.42
C ASN A 241 -14.92 6.68 9.89
N THR A 242 -15.11 5.49 10.46
CA THR A 242 -15.52 5.28 11.85
C THR A 242 -14.36 5.25 12.85
N LEU A 243 -13.11 5.53 12.43
CA LEU A 243 -11.93 5.48 13.30
C LEU A 243 -12.14 6.26 14.61
N PHE A 244 -12.67 7.49 14.49
CA PHE A 244 -12.89 8.40 15.60
C PHE A 244 -14.25 8.25 16.31
N SER A 245 -15.05 7.25 15.94
CA SER A 245 -16.35 6.96 16.55
C SER A 245 -16.44 5.52 17.10
N SER A 246 -15.28 4.85 17.24
CA SER A 246 -15.17 3.49 17.79
C SER A 246 -15.05 3.52 19.32
N ASP A 247 -15.25 2.37 19.96
CA ASP A 247 -15.18 2.25 21.43
C ASP A 247 -13.79 2.63 21.98
N GLN A 248 -12.73 2.43 21.21
CA GLN A 248 -11.34 2.76 21.59
C GLN A 248 -10.87 4.12 21.06
N ALA A 249 -11.77 4.94 20.50
CA ALA A 249 -11.42 6.19 19.81
C ALA A 249 -10.88 7.29 20.75
N ALA A 250 -11.38 7.38 21.97
CA ALA A 250 -10.94 8.40 22.93
C ALA A 250 -9.44 8.28 23.24
N LYS A 251 -8.97 7.04 23.45
CA LYS A 251 -7.56 6.75 23.71
C LYS A 251 -6.67 7.06 22.49
N LEU A 252 -7.15 6.72 21.29
CA LEU A 252 -6.48 7.07 20.04
C LEU A 252 -6.36 8.60 19.88
N HIS A 253 -7.40 9.35 20.22
CA HIS A 253 -7.39 10.81 20.12
C HIS A 253 -6.32 11.44 21.01
N GLU A 254 -6.25 11.03 22.29
CA GLU A 254 -5.23 11.55 23.21
C GLU A 254 -3.81 11.16 22.76
N PHE A 255 -3.61 9.93 22.30
CA PHE A 255 -2.33 9.50 21.75
C PHE A 255 -1.89 10.34 20.54
N ILE A 256 -2.79 10.56 19.56
CA ILE A 256 -2.46 11.40 18.39
C ILE A 256 -2.13 12.82 18.84
N LYS A 257 -2.91 13.39 19.76
CA LYS A 257 -2.69 14.73 20.29
C LYS A 257 -1.36 14.85 21.03
N GLU A 258 -0.90 13.79 21.67
CA GLU A 258 0.38 13.74 22.39
C GLU A 258 1.57 13.63 21.42
N TYR A 259 1.53 12.69 20.47
CA TYR A 259 2.71 12.30 19.67
C TYR A 259 2.73 12.84 18.23
N ALA A 260 1.62 13.34 17.71
CA ALA A 260 1.49 13.73 16.31
C ALA A 260 0.73 15.05 16.12
N VAL A 261 0.75 15.52 14.89
CA VAL A 261 -0.03 16.66 14.42
C VAL A 261 -0.87 16.19 13.24
N ILE A 262 -2.18 16.36 13.34
CA ILE A 262 -3.11 16.09 12.24
C ILE A 262 -2.89 17.14 11.15
N GLN A 263 -2.48 16.68 9.97
CA GLN A 263 -2.35 17.53 8.79
C GLN A 263 -3.64 17.58 7.99
N GLY A 264 -4.32 16.45 7.86
CA GLY A 264 -5.57 16.40 7.12
C GLY A 264 -6.31 15.09 7.24
N LEU A 265 -7.58 15.16 6.90
CA LEU A 265 -8.49 14.04 6.77
C LEU A 265 -9.31 14.24 5.49
N LEU A 266 -9.04 13.41 4.50
CA LEU A 266 -9.63 13.50 3.17
C LEU A 266 -10.55 12.32 2.94
N GLN A 267 -11.86 12.55 2.99
CA GLN A 267 -12.84 11.49 2.78
C GLN A 267 -12.88 11.08 1.31
N LEU A 268 -12.70 9.79 1.02
CA LEU A 268 -12.80 9.28 -0.34
C LEU A 268 -14.26 9.29 -0.84
N PRO A 269 -14.50 9.39 -2.15
CA PRO A 269 -15.84 9.41 -2.70
C PRO A 269 -16.60 8.13 -2.32
N LEU A 270 -17.79 8.26 -1.71
CA LEU A 270 -18.60 7.11 -1.30
C LEU A 270 -18.90 6.13 -2.45
N SER A 271 -18.98 6.64 -3.68
CA SER A 271 -19.18 5.82 -4.89
C SER A 271 -18.06 4.82 -5.18
N MET A 272 -16.91 4.91 -4.51
CA MET A 272 -15.83 3.92 -4.62
C MET A 272 -16.10 2.65 -3.82
N PHE A 273 -17.04 2.68 -2.88
CA PHE A 273 -17.28 1.61 -1.93
C PHE A 273 -18.67 1.00 -2.15
N LYS A 274 -18.79 -0.31 -1.93
CA LYS A 274 -20.07 -1.03 -2.04
C LYS A 274 -21.08 -0.58 -0.98
N THR A 275 -20.59 -0.17 0.19
CA THR A 275 -21.40 0.29 1.32
C THR A 275 -20.74 1.49 1.98
N GLU A 276 -21.53 2.35 2.62
CA GLU A 276 -21.02 3.51 3.37
C GLU A 276 -20.12 3.08 4.54
N ARG A 277 -20.41 1.94 5.18
CA ARG A 277 -19.59 1.39 6.27
C ARG A 277 -18.19 0.99 5.82
N ALA A 278 -18.00 0.66 4.54
CA ALA A 278 -16.70 0.35 3.97
C ALA A 278 -15.95 1.61 3.50
N ALA A 279 -16.58 2.80 3.59
CA ALA A 279 -15.96 4.04 3.15
C ALA A 279 -14.74 4.37 4.01
N LYS A 280 -13.66 4.74 3.31
CA LYS A 280 -12.38 5.09 3.90
C LYS A 280 -12.07 6.57 3.70
N SER A 281 -11.15 7.07 4.52
CA SER A 281 -10.54 8.38 4.40
C SER A 281 -9.03 8.24 4.32
N ILE A 282 -8.37 9.19 3.66
CA ILE A 282 -6.92 9.36 3.77
C ILE A 282 -6.65 10.24 4.98
N PHE A 283 -5.96 9.70 5.97
CA PHE A 283 -5.58 10.38 7.19
C PHE A 283 -4.10 10.72 7.15
N ILE A 284 -3.79 12.01 7.28
CA ILE A 284 -2.45 12.54 7.14
C ILE A 284 -1.99 13.04 8.50
N LEU A 285 -0.93 12.42 9.02
CA LEU A 285 -0.27 12.80 10.25
C LEU A 285 1.15 13.29 9.97
N GLN A 286 1.65 14.12 10.87
CA GLN A 286 3.07 14.44 10.97
C GLN A 286 3.53 14.13 12.39
N LYS A 287 4.57 13.31 12.55
CA LYS A 287 5.14 13.05 13.88
C LYS A 287 5.66 14.36 14.45
N LYS A 288 5.41 14.63 15.74
CA LYS A 288 5.96 15.82 16.40
C LYS A 288 7.50 15.79 16.41
N GLY A 289 8.07 16.97 16.53
CA GLY A 289 9.51 17.22 16.58
C GLY A 289 9.75 18.70 16.83
N GLU A 290 10.97 19.07 17.16
CA GLU A 290 11.34 20.45 17.56
C GLU A 290 10.88 21.52 16.54
N ASN A 291 10.97 21.21 15.25
CA ASN A 291 10.64 22.13 14.16
C ASN A 291 9.24 21.94 13.55
N VAL A 292 8.40 21.09 14.16
CA VAL A 292 7.08 20.75 13.62
C VAL A 292 6.04 21.74 14.11
N ARG A 293 5.42 22.46 13.17
CA ARG A 293 4.31 23.38 13.47
C ARG A 293 2.98 22.78 13.06
N ALA A 294 2.01 22.86 13.97
CA ALA A 294 0.63 22.54 13.66
C ALA A 294 0.06 23.52 12.64
N PRO A 295 -0.69 23.03 11.63
CA PRO A 295 -1.40 23.94 10.75
C PRO A 295 -2.46 24.71 11.55
N LYS A 296 -2.75 25.95 11.16
CA LYS A 296 -3.82 26.73 11.79
C LYS A 296 -5.18 26.05 11.64
N LYS A 297 -5.38 25.38 10.51
CA LYS A 297 -6.55 24.56 10.20
C LYS A 297 -6.07 23.28 9.50
N ALA A 298 -6.45 22.13 10.04
CA ALA A 298 -6.24 20.86 9.36
C ALA A 298 -6.97 20.85 8.00
N LEU A 299 -6.40 20.17 7.01
CA LEU A 299 -7.00 19.98 5.70
C LEU A 299 -8.14 18.97 5.81
N LEU A 300 -9.37 19.45 5.91
CA LEU A 300 -10.57 18.62 5.96
C LEU A 300 -11.34 18.79 4.65
N ALA A 301 -11.53 17.71 3.91
CA ALA A 301 -12.27 17.77 2.64
C ALA A 301 -12.89 16.43 2.25
N GLU A 302 -14.05 16.50 1.61
CA GLU A 302 -14.61 15.38 0.85
C GLU A 302 -14.09 15.44 -0.58
N LEU A 303 -13.44 14.36 -1.02
CA LEU A 303 -12.91 14.28 -2.37
C LEU A 303 -14.05 14.05 -3.36
N PRO A 304 -14.05 14.77 -4.50
CA PRO A 304 -15.04 14.53 -5.54
C PRO A 304 -14.76 13.19 -6.22
N ARG A 305 -15.74 12.65 -6.96
CA ARG A 305 -15.54 11.44 -7.78
C ARG A 305 -14.30 11.60 -8.66
N PHE A 306 -13.40 10.62 -8.62
CA PHE A 306 -12.13 10.70 -9.36
C PHE A 306 -12.32 10.76 -10.88
N SER A 307 -13.46 10.28 -11.38
CA SER A 307 -13.86 10.43 -12.79
C SER A 307 -14.21 11.89 -13.17
N ASN A 308 -14.55 12.76 -12.21
CA ASN A 308 -14.82 14.18 -12.46
C ASN A 308 -13.51 14.97 -12.47
N LYS A 309 -12.88 15.04 -13.66
CA LYS A 309 -11.60 15.72 -13.89
C LYS A 309 -11.60 17.19 -13.45
N GLN A 310 -12.68 17.93 -13.67
CA GLN A 310 -12.75 19.36 -13.34
C GLN A 310 -12.78 19.58 -11.83
N ALA A 311 -13.64 18.83 -11.12
CA ALA A 311 -13.74 18.91 -9.67
C ALA A 311 -12.45 18.44 -8.99
N MET A 312 -11.84 17.35 -9.48
CA MET A 312 -10.55 16.86 -8.97
C MET A 312 -9.43 17.90 -9.16
N ARG A 313 -9.32 18.53 -10.33
CA ARG A 313 -8.34 19.61 -10.54
C ARG A 313 -8.55 20.79 -9.59
N ALA A 314 -9.80 21.18 -9.35
CA ALA A 314 -10.11 22.23 -8.38
C ALA A 314 -9.73 21.83 -6.95
N MET A 315 -9.98 20.57 -6.56
CA MET A 315 -9.56 20.03 -5.27
C MET A 315 -8.04 20.01 -5.12
N MET A 316 -7.31 19.53 -6.12
CA MET A 316 -5.84 19.52 -6.10
C MET A 316 -5.26 20.93 -5.93
N ARG A 317 -5.82 21.95 -6.61
CA ARG A 317 -5.40 23.35 -6.41
C ARG A 317 -5.61 23.82 -4.97
N LYS A 318 -6.76 23.52 -4.37
CA LYS A 318 -7.02 23.85 -2.95
C LYS A 318 -6.03 23.18 -2.00
N ILE A 319 -5.66 21.94 -2.28
CA ILE A 319 -4.64 21.22 -1.50
C ILE A 319 -3.27 21.86 -1.68
N ASP A 320 -2.89 22.22 -2.92
CA ASP A 320 -1.63 22.90 -3.21
C ASP A 320 -1.54 24.27 -2.52
N GLU A 321 -2.63 25.04 -2.53
CA GLU A 321 -2.78 26.32 -1.83
C GLU A 321 -2.62 26.12 -0.32
N TRP A 322 -3.34 25.16 0.28
CA TRP A 322 -3.23 24.84 1.70
C TRP A 322 -1.81 24.44 2.11
N ILE A 323 -1.14 23.59 1.32
CA ILE A 323 0.26 23.19 1.59
C ILE A 323 1.17 24.42 1.52
N THR A 324 0.96 25.31 0.56
CA THR A 324 1.79 26.52 0.43
C THR A 324 1.58 27.48 1.61
N GLU A 325 0.34 27.68 2.05
CA GLU A 325 0.00 28.58 3.14
C GLU A 325 0.46 28.07 4.52
N GLU A 326 0.26 26.78 4.79
CA GLU A 326 0.49 26.18 6.11
C GLU A 326 1.88 25.53 6.25
N LYS A 327 2.53 25.14 5.13
CA LYS A 327 3.86 24.47 5.12
C LYS A 327 4.93 25.22 4.33
N GLY A 328 4.58 26.26 3.59
CA GLY A 328 5.52 27.04 2.76
C GLY A 328 6.40 28.03 3.52
N LYS A 329 6.23 28.16 4.84
CA LYS A 329 7.02 29.06 5.70
C LYS A 329 8.11 28.34 6.46
#